data_AF-A0A7S2KNJ5-F1
#
_entry.id   AF-A0A7S2KNJ5-F1
#
_cell.length_a   1.000
_cell.length_b   1.000
_cell.length_c   1.000
_cell.angle_alpha   90.00
_cell.angle_beta   90.00
_cell.angle_gamma   90.00
#
_symmetry.space_group_name_H-M   'P 1'
#
loop_
_entity.id
_entity.type
_entity.pdbx_description
1 polymer ?
#
loop_
_entity_poly.entity_id
_entity_poly.type
_entity_poly.pdbx_seq_one_letter_code
_entity_poly.pdbx_strand_id
1 'polypeptide(L)'
;CSIRIGDLDSSILILEDFEKSTHHDENLNPNVAGMLGASLLLKASSKGKNDESYLRAVQLLQYASDAAVSPIYSWVYHLVTEKADFNPFDSFTNIYAAFAEANNSPFDDAGLIKLDDKVRLHSIINEYEKFWPLGYVLPCEKDALAREWASKVDSGKLTWMLKDRAGYGSHGNIIATTTEVLSMYDSSESANEHEDSKLCQQIVHPPMLLNGRKFSLRVYVVYFPEGAVLTPKGKQTLGSEVYVSTEG
;
A
#
# COMPACT_ATOMS: atom_id res chain seq x y z
N CYS A 1 -2.69 10.04 -9.08
CA CYS A 1 -3.85 10.92 -8.82
C CYS A 1 -4.81 10.13 -7.96
N SER A 2 -5.07 10.55 -6.72
CA SER A 2 -5.97 9.83 -5.80
C SER A 2 -7.41 10.14 -6.20
N ILE A 3 -8.14 9.16 -6.73
CA ILE A 3 -9.56 9.32 -7.06
C ILE A 3 -10.32 9.17 -5.74
N ARG A 4 -10.76 10.28 -5.15
CA ARG A 4 -11.58 10.24 -3.92
C ARG A 4 -12.92 9.58 -4.23
N ILE A 5 -13.33 8.63 -3.38
CA ILE A 5 -14.70 8.10 -3.40
C ILE A 5 -15.68 9.27 -3.28
N GLY A 6 -16.58 9.41 -4.27
CA GLY A 6 -17.57 10.48 -4.35
C GLY A 6 -17.18 11.71 -5.19
N ASP A 7 -15.96 11.77 -5.73
CA ASP A 7 -15.49 12.88 -6.58
C ASP A 7 -15.03 12.43 -7.97
N LEU A 8 -15.71 11.42 -8.51
CA LEU A 8 -15.40 10.85 -9.82
C LEU A 8 -15.56 11.90 -10.93
N ASP A 9 -16.57 12.77 -10.83
CA ASP A 9 -16.83 13.80 -11.83
C ASP A 9 -15.72 14.86 -11.87
N SER A 10 -15.24 15.36 -10.73
CA SER A 10 -14.13 16.32 -10.73
C SER A 10 -12.82 15.66 -11.14
N SER A 11 -12.61 14.39 -10.79
CA SER A 11 -11.44 13.62 -11.25
C SER A 11 -11.42 13.50 -12.77
N ILE A 12 -12.57 13.21 -13.39
CA ILE A 12 -12.71 13.19 -14.86
C ILE A 12 -12.41 14.57 -15.44
N LEU A 13 -13.00 15.64 -14.89
CA LEU A 13 -12.78 17.00 -15.39
C LEU A 13 -11.30 17.41 -15.36
N ILE A 14 -10.59 17.10 -14.27
CA ILE A 14 -9.15 17.38 -14.15
C ILE A 14 -8.36 16.60 -15.20
N LEU A 15 -8.65 15.30 -15.36
CA LEU A 15 -7.96 14.44 -16.31
C LEU A 15 -8.23 14.86 -17.78
N GLU A 16 -9.46 15.30 -18.09
CA GLU A 16 -9.81 15.87 -19.39
C GLU A 16 -9.10 17.20 -19.66
N ASP A 17 -8.90 18.03 -18.63
CA ASP A 17 -8.13 19.27 -18.75
C ASP A 17 -6.65 18.98 -19.03
N PHE A 18 -6.08 17.96 -18.36
CA PHE A 18 -4.73 17.47 -18.64
C PHE A 18 -4.61 16.93 -20.07
N GLU A 19 -5.57 16.12 -20.54
CA GLU A 19 -5.64 15.64 -21.93
C GLU A 19 -5.67 16.81 -22.92
N LYS A 20 -6.49 17.83 -22.67
CA LYS A 20 -6.59 19.02 -23.54
C LYS A 20 -5.31 19.85 -23.56
N SER A 21 -4.70 20.05 -22.39
CA SER A 21 -3.46 20.83 -22.25
C SER A 21 -2.26 20.15 -22.92
N THR A 22 -2.30 18.82 -23.07
CA THR A 22 -1.24 18.04 -23.73
C THR A 22 -1.39 18.01 -25.25
N HIS A 23 -2.46 18.53 -25.85
CA HIS A 23 -2.58 18.63 -27.32
C HIS A 23 -1.53 19.54 -28.00
N HIS A 24 -0.69 20.26 -27.24
CA HIS A 24 0.47 20.97 -27.78
C HIS A 24 1.73 20.09 -27.90
N ASP A 25 1.77 18.93 -27.24
CA ASP A 25 2.77 17.87 -27.41
C ASP A 25 2.09 16.70 -28.13
N GLU A 26 2.68 16.16 -29.20
CA GLU A 26 1.97 15.28 -30.15
C GLU A 26 1.46 13.93 -29.58
N ASN A 27 1.64 13.63 -28.29
CA ASN A 27 1.16 12.40 -27.68
C ASN A 27 0.57 12.60 -26.28
N LEU A 28 -0.69 12.19 -26.11
CA LEU A 28 -1.34 12.08 -24.81
C LEU A 28 -0.53 11.17 -23.88
N ASN A 29 -0.25 11.61 -22.65
CA ASN A 29 0.46 10.78 -21.69
C ASN A 29 -0.35 9.48 -21.42
N PRO A 30 0.20 8.28 -21.66
CA PRO A 30 -0.57 7.05 -21.52
C PRO A 30 -1.02 6.74 -20.08
N ASN A 31 -0.36 7.30 -19.05
CA ASN A 31 -0.86 7.23 -17.68
C ASN A 31 -2.13 8.06 -17.49
N VAL A 32 -2.18 9.26 -18.08
CA VAL A 32 -3.36 10.14 -18.03
C VAL A 32 -4.51 9.48 -18.78
N ALA A 33 -4.24 8.90 -19.96
CA ALA A 33 -5.22 8.13 -20.71
C ALA A 33 -5.77 6.95 -19.89
N GLY A 34 -4.89 6.16 -19.25
CA GLY A 34 -5.31 5.03 -18.42
C GLY A 34 -6.18 5.45 -17.23
N MET A 35 -5.79 6.50 -16.50
CA MET A 35 -6.58 7.04 -15.37
C MET A 35 -7.94 7.55 -15.84
N LEU A 36 -7.98 8.29 -16.94
CA LEU A 36 -9.22 8.85 -17.50
C LEU A 36 -10.13 7.73 -18.00
N GLY A 37 -9.57 6.74 -18.71
CA GLY A 37 -10.29 5.57 -19.19
C GLY A 37 -10.92 4.77 -18.06
N ALA A 38 -10.16 4.48 -16.99
CA ALA A 38 -10.69 3.80 -15.80
C ALA A 38 -11.81 4.61 -15.12
N SER A 39 -11.65 5.93 -15.02
CA SER A 39 -12.64 6.82 -14.39
C SER A 39 -13.95 6.89 -15.20
N LEU A 40 -13.85 7.03 -16.53
CA LEU A 40 -15.00 7.03 -17.42
C LEU A 40 -15.72 5.68 -17.43
N LEU A 41 -14.97 4.58 -17.35
CA LEU A 41 -15.53 3.23 -17.24
C LEU A 41 -16.37 3.08 -15.96
N LEU A 42 -15.85 3.55 -14.82
CA LEU A 42 -16.57 3.55 -13.54
C LEU A 42 -17.84 4.41 -13.58
N LYS A 43 -17.83 5.51 -14.34
CA LYS A 43 -19.01 6.34 -14.54
C LYS A 43 -20.03 5.66 -15.46
N ALA A 44 -19.57 5.04 -16.54
CA ALA A 44 -20.40 4.39 -17.55
C ALA A 44 -21.01 3.06 -17.08
N SER A 45 -20.36 2.35 -16.16
CA SER A 45 -20.90 1.11 -15.58
C SER A 45 -22.24 1.31 -14.86
N SER A 46 -22.56 2.54 -14.43
CA SER A 46 -23.87 2.91 -13.91
C SER A 46 -24.97 3.10 -14.98
N LYS A 47 -24.59 3.26 -16.25
CA LYS A 47 -25.48 3.60 -17.38
C LYS A 47 -25.56 2.53 -18.48
N GLY A 48 -24.67 1.54 -18.46
CA GLY A 48 -24.64 0.40 -19.40
C GLY A 48 -23.61 0.53 -20.53
N LYS A 49 -23.31 -0.59 -21.21
CA LYS A 49 -22.21 -0.72 -22.20
C LYS A 49 -22.41 0.06 -23.52
N ASN A 50 -23.61 0.58 -23.79
CA ASN A 50 -23.93 1.31 -25.04
C ASN A 50 -23.70 2.83 -24.94
N ASP A 51 -23.16 3.32 -23.82
CA ASP A 51 -22.89 4.74 -23.60
C ASP A 51 -21.61 5.18 -24.33
N GLU A 52 -21.62 6.37 -24.96
CA GLU A 52 -20.42 6.93 -25.63
C GLU A 52 -19.21 7.04 -24.68
N SER A 53 -19.47 7.29 -23.39
CA SER A 53 -18.42 7.34 -22.37
C SER A 53 -17.77 5.98 -22.16
N TYR A 54 -18.51 4.88 -22.33
CA TYR A 54 -17.97 3.52 -22.25
C TYR A 54 -17.02 3.25 -23.42
N LEU A 55 -17.41 3.61 -24.64
CA LEU A 55 -16.56 3.43 -25.82
C LEU A 55 -15.26 4.25 -25.70
N ARG A 56 -15.38 5.51 -25.26
CA ARG A 56 -14.21 6.36 -25.00
C ARG A 56 -13.31 5.79 -23.90
N ALA A 57 -13.91 5.27 -22.82
CA ALA A 57 -13.17 4.63 -21.74
C ALA A 57 -12.32 3.45 -22.25
N VAL A 58 -12.90 2.57 -23.07
CA VAL A 58 -12.21 1.41 -23.65
C VAL A 58 -11.07 1.84 -24.56
N GLN A 59 -11.26 2.86 -25.41
CA GLN A 59 -10.20 3.37 -26.29
C GLN A 59 -9.00 3.92 -25.51
N LEU A 60 -9.26 4.69 -24.46
CA LEU A 60 -8.20 5.24 -23.59
C LEU A 60 -7.44 4.14 -22.83
N LEU A 61 -8.16 3.13 -22.34
CA LEU A 61 -7.56 1.96 -21.69
C LEU A 61 -6.75 1.11 -22.67
N GLN A 62 -7.21 0.97 -23.91
CA GLN A 62 -6.47 0.30 -24.98
C GLN A 62 -5.17 1.04 -25.27
N TYR A 63 -5.22 2.36 -25.47
CA TYR A 63 -4.03 3.17 -25.69
C TYR A 63 -3.01 3.04 -24.55
N ALA A 64 -3.47 3.11 -23.30
CA ALA A 64 -2.63 2.94 -22.12
C ALA A 64 -2.04 1.52 -22.00
N SER A 65 -2.81 0.49 -22.40
CA SER A 65 -2.37 -0.90 -22.47
C SER A 65 -1.31 -1.10 -23.54
N ASP A 66 -1.54 -0.60 -24.76
CA ASP A 66 -0.64 -0.75 -25.91
C ASP A 66 0.69 -0.03 -25.69
N ALA A 67 0.68 1.08 -24.95
CA ALA A 67 1.87 1.79 -24.52
C ALA A 67 2.63 1.12 -23.36
N ALA A 68 2.10 0.02 -22.80
CA ALA A 68 2.69 -0.77 -21.71
C ALA A 68 3.11 0.04 -20.47
N VAL A 69 2.48 1.18 -20.22
CA VAL A 69 2.93 2.12 -19.18
C VAL A 69 2.57 1.65 -17.78
N SER A 70 1.44 0.94 -17.63
CA SER A 70 1.09 0.29 -16.39
C SER A 70 0.29 -1.00 -16.64
N PRO A 71 0.67 -2.13 -16.01
CA PRO A 71 -0.06 -3.39 -16.18
C PRO A 71 -1.52 -3.33 -15.69
N ILE A 72 -1.87 -2.38 -14.81
CA ILE A 72 -3.24 -2.22 -14.33
C ILE A 72 -4.22 -1.84 -15.45
N TYR A 73 -3.81 -0.97 -16.38
CA TYR A 73 -4.69 -0.55 -17.48
C TYR A 73 -4.86 -1.66 -18.51
N SER A 74 -3.83 -2.47 -18.72
CA SER A 74 -3.92 -3.68 -19.52
C SER A 74 -4.92 -4.66 -18.90
N TRP A 75 -4.82 -4.90 -17.60
CA TRP A 75 -5.79 -5.75 -16.89
C TRP A 75 -7.23 -5.24 -17.01
N VAL A 76 -7.47 -3.95 -16.73
CA VAL A 76 -8.80 -3.35 -16.83
C VAL A 76 -9.33 -3.43 -18.27
N TYR A 77 -8.50 -3.12 -19.28
CA TYR A 77 -8.87 -3.24 -20.70
C TYR A 77 -9.29 -4.67 -21.07
N HIS A 78 -8.48 -5.67 -20.69
CA HIS A 78 -8.75 -7.07 -21.01
C HIS A 78 -9.97 -7.62 -20.28
N LEU A 79 -10.19 -7.21 -19.02
CA LEU A 79 -11.38 -7.57 -18.25
C LEU A 79 -12.65 -7.05 -18.92
N VAL A 80 -12.63 -5.79 -19.36
CA VAL A 80 -13.80 -5.10 -19.94
C VAL A 80 -14.11 -5.56 -21.36
N THR A 81 -13.09 -6.03 -22.09
CA THR A 81 -13.22 -6.57 -23.45
C THR A 81 -13.44 -8.08 -23.49
N GLU A 82 -13.50 -8.75 -22.33
CA GLU A 82 -13.77 -10.19 -22.19
C GLU A 82 -12.86 -11.05 -23.09
N LYS A 83 -11.59 -10.65 -23.27
CA LYS A 83 -10.64 -11.41 -24.09
C LYS A 83 -10.32 -12.76 -23.43
N ALA A 84 -10.82 -13.84 -24.04
CA ALA A 84 -10.80 -15.20 -23.52
C ALA A 84 -9.40 -15.77 -23.20
N ASP A 85 -8.35 -15.24 -23.82
CA ASP A 85 -6.98 -15.77 -23.70
C ASP A 85 -6.05 -14.90 -22.82
N PHE A 86 -6.58 -13.91 -22.11
CA PHE A 86 -5.76 -13.08 -21.25
C PHE A 86 -5.55 -13.73 -19.88
N ASN A 87 -4.36 -14.29 -19.68
CA ASN A 87 -3.89 -14.70 -18.36
C ASN A 87 -3.08 -13.55 -17.72
N PRO A 88 -3.63 -12.83 -16.73
CA PRO A 88 -2.96 -11.71 -16.07
C PRO A 88 -1.76 -12.13 -15.20
N PHE A 89 -1.33 -13.40 -15.28
CA PHE A 89 -0.18 -13.90 -14.54
C PHE A 89 1.03 -14.17 -15.45
N ASP A 90 0.86 -14.20 -16.78
CA ASP A 90 1.94 -14.57 -17.72
C ASP A 90 2.92 -13.43 -18.03
N SER A 91 2.51 -12.15 -17.89
CA SER A 91 3.38 -10.98 -18.08
C SER A 91 3.72 -10.23 -16.78
N PHE A 92 3.38 -10.78 -15.61
CA PHE A 92 3.15 -10.01 -14.39
C PHE A 92 4.06 -10.36 -13.17
N THR A 93 5.04 -11.25 -13.31
CA THR A 93 5.76 -11.80 -12.13
C THR A 93 6.55 -10.78 -11.30
N ASN A 94 7.11 -9.71 -11.89
CA ASN A 94 7.89 -8.71 -11.14
C ASN A 94 7.09 -7.49 -10.68
N ILE A 95 6.09 -7.05 -11.45
CA ILE A 95 5.37 -5.80 -11.15
C ILE A 95 4.31 -6.03 -10.06
N TYR A 96 3.75 -7.24 -9.97
CA TYR A 96 2.86 -7.61 -8.87
C TYR A 96 3.59 -7.68 -7.53
N ALA A 97 4.90 -7.99 -7.50
CA ALA A 97 5.68 -7.89 -6.27
C ALA A 97 5.78 -6.43 -5.80
N ALA A 98 6.03 -5.48 -6.72
CA ALA A 98 6.07 -4.05 -6.42
C ALA A 98 4.70 -3.46 -6.01
N PHE A 99 3.61 -3.91 -6.65
CA PHE A 99 2.23 -3.52 -6.25
C PHE A 99 1.73 -4.27 -5.02
N ALA A 100 2.16 -5.49 -4.74
CA ALA A 100 1.87 -6.17 -3.48
C ALA A 100 2.72 -5.62 -2.34
N GLU A 101 3.92 -5.10 -2.63
CA GLU A 101 4.75 -4.33 -1.69
C GLU A 101 4.08 -3.02 -1.30
N ALA A 102 3.44 -2.33 -2.26
CA ALA A 102 2.62 -1.15 -2.02
C ALA A 102 1.14 -1.54 -1.92
N ASN A 103 0.71 -1.94 -0.73
CA ASN A 103 -0.64 -2.39 -0.38
C ASN A 103 -1.71 -1.26 -0.42
N ASN A 104 -1.59 -0.36 -1.41
CA ASN A 104 -2.51 0.74 -1.68
C ASN A 104 -3.13 0.56 -3.06
N SER A 105 -4.44 0.32 -3.06
CA SER A 105 -5.31 0.54 -4.20
C SER A 105 -5.25 2.01 -4.64
N PRO A 106 -5.45 2.33 -5.93
CA PRO A 106 -5.63 3.72 -6.39
C PRO A 106 -6.82 4.45 -5.73
N PHE A 107 -7.67 3.72 -5.01
CA PHE A 107 -8.81 4.22 -4.24
C PHE A 107 -8.54 4.37 -2.74
N ASP A 108 -7.37 3.96 -2.25
CA ASP A 108 -7.04 4.05 -0.82
C ASP A 108 -6.67 5.48 -0.43
N ASP A 109 -7.00 5.86 0.80
CA ASP A 109 -6.60 7.14 1.38
C ASP A 109 -5.07 7.23 1.41
N ALA A 110 -4.51 8.30 0.83
CA ALA A 110 -3.07 8.54 0.79
C ALA A 110 -2.42 8.61 2.19
N GLY A 111 -3.19 8.80 3.24
CA GLY A 111 -2.75 8.69 4.63
C GLY A 111 -2.48 7.24 5.08
N LEU A 112 -3.13 6.24 4.48
CA LEU A 112 -2.99 4.82 4.84
C LEU A 112 -1.64 4.24 4.46
N ILE A 113 -0.94 4.84 3.49
CA ILE A 113 0.46 4.48 3.17
C ILE A 113 1.37 4.54 4.41
N LYS A 114 1.02 5.38 5.39
CA LYS A 114 1.76 5.51 6.64
C LYS A 114 1.60 4.29 7.55
N LEU A 115 0.51 3.53 7.39
CA LEU A 115 0.22 2.31 8.13
C LEU A 115 0.89 1.08 7.50
N ASP A 116 1.10 1.08 6.19
CA ASP A 116 1.82 0.00 5.49
C ASP A 116 3.34 0.08 5.70
N ASP A 117 3.89 1.29 5.85
CA ASP A 117 5.30 1.50 6.20
C ASP A 117 5.53 1.12 7.66
N LYS A 118 6.15 -0.05 7.89
CA LYS A 118 6.39 -0.59 9.24
C LYS A 118 7.26 0.32 10.11
N VAL A 119 8.21 1.05 9.52
CA VAL A 119 9.07 1.99 10.23
C VAL A 119 8.24 3.19 10.69
N ARG A 120 7.43 3.74 9.78
CA ARG A 120 6.56 4.88 10.10
C ARG A 120 5.47 4.51 11.11
N LEU A 121 4.85 3.34 10.93
CA LEU A 121 3.86 2.80 11.86
C LEU A 121 4.48 2.63 13.26
N HIS A 122 5.70 2.11 13.34
CA HIS A 122 6.41 1.99 14.61
C HIS A 122 6.61 3.35 15.29
N SER A 123 7.06 4.37 14.55
CA SER A 123 7.22 5.73 15.11
C SER A 123 5.90 6.30 15.62
N ILE A 124 4.79 6.04 14.91
CA ILE A 124 3.46 6.50 15.35
C ILE A 124 3.03 5.77 16.62
N ILE A 125 3.12 4.43 16.67
CA ILE A 125 2.55 3.65 17.78
C ILE A 125 3.42 3.69 19.05
N ASN A 126 4.76 3.72 18.90
CA ASN A 126 5.70 3.65 20.02
C ASN A 126 5.50 4.81 21.02
N GLU A 127 4.97 5.94 20.54
CA GLU A 127 4.63 7.09 21.37
C GLU A 127 3.46 6.83 22.34
N TYR A 128 2.58 5.85 22.07
CA TYR A 128 1.28 5.78 22.73
C TYR A 128 1.04 4.51 23.57
N GLU A 129 1.56 3.32 23.21
CA GLU A 129 0.93 2.10 23.77
C GLU A 129 1.84 0.91 24.12
N LYS A 130 1.46 0.21 25.21
CA LYS A 130 2.17 -0.95 25.80
C LYS A 130 2.00 -2.27 25.05
N PHE A 131 1.09 -2.36 24.07
CA PHE A 131 0.81 -3.61 23.36
C PHE A 131 1.74 -3.81 22.14
N TRP A 132 2.45 -2.76 21.71
CA TRP A 132 3.38 -2.84 20.60
C TRP A 132 4.70 -3.44 21.07
N PRO A 133 5.25 -4.49 20.41
CA PRO A 133 6.53 -5.04 20.81
C PRO A 133 7.64 -4.01 20.66
N LEU A 134 8.57 -4.00 21.64
CA LEU A 134 9.77 -3.16 21.62
C LEU A 134 10.47 -3.29 20.27
N GLY A 135 10.86 -2.15 19.69
CA GLY A 135 11.54 -2.11 18.41
C GLY A 135 12.46 -0.91 18.29
N TYR A 136 13.29 -0.97 17.24
CA TYR A 136 14.25 0.05 16.87
C TYR A 136 14.31 0.15 15.34
N VAL A 137 14.43 1.36 14.82
CA VAL A 137 14.63 1.67 13.41
C VAL A 137 16.12 1.69 13.12
N LEU A 138 16.61 0.70 12.39
CA LEU A 138 18.02 0.58 12.04
C LEU A 138 18.28 1.18 10.65
N PRO A 139 19.45 1.81 10.41
CA PRO A 139 20.58 1.91 11.33
C PRO A 139 20.46 3.01 12.40
N CYS A 140 19.50 3.94 12.27
CA CYS A 140 19.42 5.17 13.07
C CYS A 140 19.40 4.96 14.60
N GLU A 141 18.74 3.91 15.08
CA GLU A 141 18.54 3.62 16.51
C GLU A 141 19.44 2.49 17.02
N LYS A 142 20.51 2.15 16.29
CA LYS A 142 21.46 1.10 16.67
C LYS A 142 22.05 1.31 18.07
N ASP A 143 22.43 2.55 18.40
CA ASP A 143 23.00 2.85 19.72
C ASP A 143 22.01 2.67 20.86
N ALA A 144 20.71 2.93 20.60
CA ALA A 144 19.66 2.69 21.56
C ALA A 144 19.47 1.20 21.81
N LEU A 145 19.48 0.38 20.75
CA LEU A 145 19.46 -1.09 20.84
C LEU A 145 20.68 -1.61 21.63
N ALA A 146 21.89 -1.08 21.36
CA ALA A 146 23.10 -1.49 22.06
C ALA A 146 23.06 -1.16 23.56
N ARG A 147 22.56 0.02 23.94
CA ARG A 147 22.36 0.40 25.34
C ARG A 147 21.34 -0.49 26.06
N GLU A 148 20.22 -0.77 25.42
CA GLU A 148 19.19 -1.66 25.97
C GLU A 148 19.79 -3.06 26.23
N TRP A 149 20.54 -3.59 25.28
CA TRP A 149 21.23 -4.87 25.41
C TRP A 149 22.23 -4.88 26.57
N ALA A 150 23.08 -3.86 26.67
CA ALA A 150 24.07 -3.75 27.75
C ALA A 150 23.42 -3.69 29.13
N SER A 151 22.21 -3.12 29.24
CA SER A 151 21.47 -3.02 30.50
C SER A 151 20.86 -4.36 30.97
N LYS A 152 20.67 -5.32 30.05
CA LYS A 152 20.05 -6.62 30.34
C LYS A 152 21.11 -7.71 30.51
N VAL A 153 21.86 -7.57 31.60
CA VAL A 153 23.06 -8.37 31.94
C VAL A 153 22.84 -9.90 32.02
N ASP A 154 21.60 -10.37 32.16
CA ASP A 154 21.28 -11.80 32.36
C ASP A 154 20.13 -12.34 31.48
N SER A 155 19.56 -11.53 30.58
CA SER A 155 18.47 -12.02 29.72
C SER A 155 19.07 -12.79 28.56
N GLY A 156 18.83 -14.11 28.51
CA GLY A 156 19.26 -14.97 27.42
C GLY A 156 19.05 -14.34 26.03
N LYS A 157 19.91 -14.72 25.07
CA LYS A 157 20.00 -14.19 23.70
C LYS A 157 18.67 -13.60 23.19
N LEU A 158 18.49 -12.29 23.37
CA LEU A 158 17.30 -11.61 22.86
C LEU A 158 17.25 -11.83 21.35
N THR A 159 16.09 -12.27 20.89
CA THR A 159 15.87 -12.58 19.49
C THR A 159 14.97 -11.51 18.89
N TRP A 160 15.39 -11.01 17.74
CA TRP A 160 14.79 -9.90 17.02
C TRP A 160 14.30 -10.39 15.66
N MET A 161 13.29 -9.70 15.14
CA MET A 161 12.80 -9.84 13.78
C MET A 161 13.07 -8.52 13.05
N LEU A 162 13.97 -8.57 12.08
CA LEU A 162 14.23 -7.48 11.14
C LEU A 162 13.19 -7.54 10.04
N LYS A 163 12.57 -6.40 9.73
CA LYS A 163 11.51 -6.26 8.73
C LYS A 163 11.81 -5.05 7.85
N ASP A 164 11.60 -5.21 6.56
CA ASP A 164 11.66 -4.10 5.61
C ASP A 164 10.47 -3.15 5.77
N ARG A 165 10.67 -1.87 5.39
CA ARG A 165 9.65 -0.81 5.49
C ARG A 165 8.34 -1.26 4.84
N ALA A 166 8.44 -1.56 3.55
CA ALA A 166 7.41 -2.19 2.75
C ALA A 166 7.75 -3.68 2.56
N GLY A 167 6.74 -4.53 2.45
CA GLY A 167 6.97 -5.95 2.22
C GLY A 167 5.78 -6.82 2.61
N TYR A 168 5.41 -7.71 1.70
CA TYR A 168 4.26 -8.61 1.81
C TYR A 168 4.68 -10.07 2.02
N GLY A 169 3.84 -10.83 2.74
CA GLY A 169 4.01 -12.29 2.86
C GLY A 169 5.25 -12.73 3.66
N SER A 170 5.80 -11.88 4.53
CA SER A 170 7.01 -12.14 5.32
C SER A 170 8.32 -12.29 4.53
N HIS A 171 8.32 -11.98 3.23
CA HIS A 171 9.56 -11.92 2.45
C HIS A 171 10.46 -10.82 3.01
N GLY A 172 11.77 -11.09 3.08
CA GLY A 172 12.76 -10.17 3.65
C GLY A 172 12.85 -10.16 5.19
N ASN A 173 11.97 -10.88 5.91
CA ASN A 173 12.06 -10.95 7.36
C ASN A 173 13.25 -11.82 7.80
N ILE A 174 14.10 -11.29 8.67
CA ILE A 174 15.26 -12.00 9.22
C ILE A 174 15.10 -12.14 10.72
N ILE A 175 15.36 -13.34 11.24
CA ILE A 175 15.44 -13.57 12.68
C ILE A 175 16.92 -13.53 13.07
N ALA A 176 17.27 -12.69 14.03
CA ALA A 176 18.65 -12.49 14.45
C ALA A 176 18.73 -12.22 15.96
N THR A 177 19.83 -12.62 16.56
CA THR A 177 20.20 -12.25 17.93
C THR A 177 20.73 -10.81 17.97
N THR A 178 20.75 -10.18 19.15
CA THR A 178 21.26 -8.82 19.28
C THR A 178 22.67 -8.65 18.71
N THR A 179 23.57 -9.61 18.96
CA THR A 179 24.95 -9.57 18.46
C THR A 179 25.01 -9.61 16.94
N GLU A 180 24.20 -10.47 16.30
CA GLU A 180 24.11 -10.55 14.85
C GLU A 180 23.58 -9.24 14.27
N VAL A 181 22.51 -8.68 14.85
CA VAL A 181 21.95 -7.39 14.42
C VAL A 181 23.01 -6.29 14.49
N LEU A 182 23.71 -6.14 15.62
CA LEU A 182 24.73 -5.09 15.77
C LEU A 182 25.86 -5.26 14.73
N SER A 183 26.31 -6.51 14.50
CA SER A 183 27.36 -6.80 13.52
C SER A 183 26.98 -6.47 12.07
N MET A 184 25.70 -6.61 11.70
CA MET A 184 25.21 -6.25 10.35
C MET A 184 25.38 -4.77 10.04
N TYR A 185 25.40 -3.92 11.07
CA TYR A 185 25.48 -2.47 10.95
C TYR A 185 26.76 -1.89 11.56
N ASP A 186 27.76 -2.73 11.87
CA ASP A 186 29.09 -2.28 12.35
C ASP A 186 29.98 -1.73 11.22
N SER A 187 29.66 -2.04 9.95
CA SER A 187 30.49 -1.73 8.78
C SER A 187 29.85 -0.77 7.76
N SER A 188 28.65 -0.25 8.01
CA SER A 188 27.92 0.57 7.02
C SER A 188 28.27 2.06 7.12
N GLU A 189 29.22 2.51 6.30
CA GLU A 189 29.34 3.93 5.92
C GLU A 189 28.30 4.27 4.83
N SER A 190 27.42 5.23 5.10
CA SER A 190 26.79 6.10 4.08
C SER A 190 25.93 5.48 2.97
N ALA A 191 24.97 4.61 3.29
CA ALA A 191 23.78 4.43 2.43
C ALA A 191 22.65 5.32 2.95
N ASN A 192 21.80 5.85 2.06
CA ASN A 192 20.67 6.74 2.37
C ASN A 192 19.89 6.23 3.60
N GLU A 193 20.17 6.81 4.77
CA GLU A 193 19.75 6.28 6.08
C GLU A 193 18.22 6.11 6.18
N HIS A 194 17.48 6.88 5.38
CA HIS A 194 16.03 6.86 5.32
C HIS A 194 15.44 5.84 4.34
N GLU A 195 16.06 5.54 3.20
CA GLU A 195 15.46 4.60 2.24
C GLU A 195 15.69 3.15 2.66
N ASP A 196 16.86 2.85 3.23
CA ASP A 196 17.25 1.50 3.64
C ASP A 196 16.90 1.17 5.09
N SER A 197 16.10 2.02 5.76
CA SER A 197 15.76 1.79 7.16
C SER A 197 14.98 0.49 7.35
N LYS A 198 15.35 -0.32 8.34
CA LYS A 198 14.60 -1.54 8.71
C LYS A 198 14.04 -1.44 10.12
N LEU A 199 12.89 -2.05 10.36
CA LEU A 199 12.35 -2.21 11.69
C LEU A 199 12.94 -3.47 12.33
N CYS A 200 13.72 -3.30 13.40
CA CYS A 200 14.18 -4.38 14.27
C CYS A 200 13.22 -4.50 15.46
N GLN A 201 12.39 -5.54 15.47
CA GLN A 201 11.35 -5.70 16.49
C GLN A 201 11.60 -6.95 17.34
N GLN A 202 11.51 -6.82 18.66
CA GLN A 202 11.69 -7.93 19.58
C GLN A 202 10.65 -9.02 19.31
N ILE A 203 11.10 -10.28 19.22
CA ILE A 203 10.17 -11.40 19.09
C ILE A 203 9.45 -11.61 20.42
N VAL A 204 8.12 -11.59 20.37
CA VAL A 204 7.27 -11.91 21.52
C VAL A 204 7.48 -13.37 21.92
N HIS A 205 7.97 -13.59 23.14
CA HIS A 205 8.24 -14.91 23.70
C HIS A 205 7.78 -14.99 25.17
N PRO A 206 7.11 -16.08 25.59
CA PRO A 206 6.66 -17.21 24.76
C PRO A 206 5.46 -16.81 23.87
N PRO A 207 5.37 -17.34 22.63
CA PRO A 207 4.18 -17.11 21.82
C PRO A 207 2.98 -17.88 22.39
N MET A 208 1.79 -17.34 22.21
CA MET A 208 0.56 -18.13 22.39
C MET A 208 0.52 -19.25 21.33
N LEU A 209 0.21 -20.47 21.78
CA LEU A 209 0.14 -21.65 20.92
C LEU A 209 -1.29 -22.21 20.91
N LEU A 210 -1.79 -22.53 19.72
CA LEU A 210 -3.02 -23.30 19.55
C LEU A 210 -2.63 -24.69 19.03
N ASN A 211 -2.93 -25.74 19.79
CA ASN A 211 -2.51 -27.12 19.48
C ASN A 211 -1.00 -27.26 19.24
N GLY A 212 -0.18 -26.57 20.04
CA GLY A 212 1.28 -26.58 19.92
C GLY A 212 1.84 -25.81 18.73
N ARG A 213 1.01 -25.07 17.97
CA ARG A 213 1.43 -24.28 16.81
C ARG A 213 1.24 -22.79 17.06
N LYS A 214 2.21 -21.99 16.61
CA LYS A 214 2.09 -20.53 16.56
C LYS A 214 1.07 -20.15 15.48
N PHE A 215 0.29 -19.10 15.74
CA PHE A 215 -0.66 -18.55 14.78
C PHE A 215 -0.60 -17.02 14.80
N SER A 216 -1.20 -16.41 13.77
CA SER A 216 -1.43 -14.98 13.67
C SER A 216 -2.89 -14.76 13.28
N LEU A 217 -3.53 -13.75 13.85
CA LEU A 217 -4.88 -13.34 13.45
C LEU A 217 -4.78 -12.29 12.35
N ARG A 218 -5.59 -12.45 11.30
CA ARG A 218 -5.85 -11.41 10.32
C ARG A 218 -7.19 -10.79 10.65
N VAL A 219 -7.18 -9.51 11.02
CA VAL A 219 -8.37 -8.73 11.36
C VAL A 219 -8.59 -7.72 10.25
N TYR A 220 -9.82 -7.67 9.74
CA TYR A 220 -10.20 -6.75 8.68
C TYR A 220 -10.82 -5.52 9.31
N VAL A 221 -10.29 -4.35 8.96
CA VAL A 221 -10.75 -3.06 9.47
C VAL A 221 -11.25 -2.22 8.31
N VAL A 222 -12.48 -1.75 8.39
CA VAL A 222 -13.04 -0.78 7.45
C VAL A 222 -13.09 0.57 8.15
N TYR A 223 -12.36 1.53 7.61
CA TYR A 223 -12.30 2.89 8.11
C TYR A 223 -13.06 3.82 7.17
N PHE A 224 -14.03 4.56 7.71
CA PHE A 224 -14.72 5.63 7.03
C PHE A 224 -14.17 6.96 7.59
N PRO A 225 -13.41 7.74 6.81
CA PRO A 225 -12.89 9.01 7.28
C PRO A 225 -14.01 10.02 7.53
N GLU A 226 -13.74 10.97 8.43
CA GLU A 226 -14.63 12.12 8.61
C GLU A 226 -14.79 12.84 7.28
N GLY A 227 -16.03 13.12 6.91
CA GLY A 227 -16.33 13.64 5.60
C GLY A 227 -17.74 14.16 5.49
N ALA A 228 -17.99 14.86 4.39
CA ALA A 228 -19.31 15.37 4.11
C ALA A 228 -19.93 14.61 2.95
N VAL A 229 -21.06 13.97 3.20
CA VAL A 229 -21.82 13.22 2.21
C VAL A 229 -22.96 14.09 1.70
N LEU A 230 -23.11 14.16 0.38
CA LEU A 230 -24.26 14.78 -0.25
C LEU A 230 -25.45 13.82 -0.15
N THR A 231 -26.45 14.21 0.63
CA THR A 231 -27.73 13.49 0.73
C THR A 231 -28.80 14.25 -0.06
N PRO A 232 -29.96 13.63 -0.37
CA PRO A 232 -31.11 14.35 -0.94
C PRO A 232 -31.61 15.52 -0.08
N LYS A 233 -31.22 15.58 1.21
CA LYS A 233 -31.55 16.65 2.16
C LYS A 233 -30.44 17.70 2.29
N GLY A 234 -29.36 17.59 1.50
CA GLY A 234 -28.20 18.47 1.54
C GLY A 234 -26.93 17.78 2.06
N LYS A 235 -25.89 18.59 2.26
CA LYS A 235 -24.58 18.15 2.73
C LYS A 235 -24.66 17.78 4.22
N GLN A 236 -24.40 16.52 4.55
CA GLN A 236 -24.35 16.02 5.92
C GLN A 236 -22.90 15.68 6.27
N THR A 237 -22.39 16.25 7.36
CA THR A 237 -21.08 15.86 7.90
C THR A 237 -21.26 14.59 8.72
N LEU A 238 -20.45 13.58 8.45
CA LEU A 238 -20.35 12.35 9.21
C LEU A 238 -19.00 12.34 9.92
N GLY A 239 -18.99 11.97 11.19
CA GLY A 239 -17.76 11.70 11.93
C GLY A 239 -17.04 10.48 11.35
N SER A 240 -15.79 10.28 11.76
CA SER A 240 -15.07 9.06 11.38
C SER A 240 -15.67 7.83 12.07
N GLU A 241 -15.75 6.73 11.33
CA GLU A 241 -16.25 5.45 11.83
C GLU A 241 -15.24 4.33 11.53
N VAL A 242 -15.14 3.36 12.44
CA VAL A 242 -14.25 2.19 12.31
C VAL A 242 -15.07 0.94 12.58
N TYR A 243 -15.05 0.01 11.63
CA TYR A 243 -15.68 -1.29 11.75
C TYR A 243 -14.61 -2.37 11.74
N VAL A 244 -14.68 -3.30 12.68
CA VAL A 244 -13.69 -4.37 12.85
C VAL A 244 -14.38 -5.72 12.65
N SER A 245 -13.92 -6.49 11.67
CA SER A 245 -14.34 -7.87 11.45
C SER A 245 -13.21 -8.84 11.75
N THR A 246 -13.52 -9.87 12.52
CA THR A 246 -12.66 -11.04 12.73
C THR A 246 -13.04 -12.22 11.84
N GLU A 247 -14.12 -12.10 11.08
CA GLU A 247 -14.55 -13.08 10.08
C GLU A 247 -13.94 -12.67 8.73
N GLY A 248 -13.13 -13.56 8.15
CA GLY A 248 -12.43 -13.36 6.89
C GLY A 248 -12.41 -14.63 6.05
#